data_AF-A0A117QYJ1-F1
#
_entry.id   AF-A0A117QYJ1-F1
#
_cell.length_a   1.000
_cell.length_b   1.000
_cell.length_c   1.000
_cell.angle_alpha   90.00
_cell.angle_beta   90.00
_cell.angle_gamma   90.00
#
_symmetry.space_group_name_H-M   'P 1'
#
loop_
_entity.id
_entity.type
_entity.pdbx_description
1 polymer ?
#
loop_
_entity_poly.entity_id
_entity_poly.type
_entity_poly.pdbx_seq_one_letter_code
_entity_poly.pdbx_strand_id
1 'polypeptide(L)'
;MQQIRFPQNEFQSFEALMLAEVDKAACRIARLIEEDLIVRGWPQDASLGSEVELAERYGDGRTLVCEAVRILEVRGTARMVRGPSGPNSGPRVREVDHSRTATFLMGFVLFFGTTEPQLGEAEEAIQCVRYGLCDDIRNDADLVVEQVSAALELFDDVLGAIRQMMSGNGAIPGNPAVLFAPEVLNCSRAGQITERILRECTAEQWAQGHRLGSEEDLCFRYGADRGASRQAVRVLESAGAAETSCGRGRGLVSRAPRAGAVARLVSCLLASSGIHPDIFMRIFQLLSVEVVALAAERATRTTCQQIATALSSLRRALDRGRIRDSPQFSPSRKRHWKRWRNRCWKSLPKACDATLRPESSKGFPFSVSCTSCTFG
;
A
#
# COMPACT_ATOMS: atom_id res chain seq x y z
N MET A 1 -0.78 -9.41 28.61
CA MET A 1 -1.87 -9.95 27.76
C MET A 1 -2.74 -8.79 27.29
N GLN A 2 -2.37 -8.14 26.19
CA GLN A 2 -3.18 -7.10 25.56
C GLN A 2 -3.80 -7.68 24.29
N GLN A 3 -5.11 -7.52 24.16
CA GLN A 3 -5.89 -7.95 23.00
C GLN A 3 -5.38 -7.23 21.74
N ILE A 4 -5.08 -7.98 20.68
CA ILE A 4 -4.93 -7.43 19.34
C ILE A 4 -6.31 -6.87 18.94
N ARG A 5 -6.53 -5.56 19.17
CA ARG A 5 -7.71 -4.86 18.68
C ARG A 5 -7.49 -4.60 17.19
N PHE A 6 -8.01 -5.49 16.35
CA PHE A 6 -8.22 -5.17 14.94
C PHE A 6 -9.26 -4.03 14.87
N PRO A 7 -8.93 -2.86 14.30
CA PRO A 7 -9.91 -1.81 14.12
C PRO A 7 -11.04 -2.35 13.23
N GLN A 8 -12.27 -2.28 13.73
CA GLN A 8 -13.46 -2.87 13.09
C GLN A 8 -13.72 -2.39 11.65
N ASN A 9 -13.02 -1.34 11.20
CA ASN A 9 -13.11 -0.76 9.87
C ASN A 9 -12.11 -1.32 8.84
N GLU A 10 -11.11 -2.13 9.22
CA GLU A 10 -10.14 -2.69 8.26
C GLU A 10 -10.75 -3.74 7.31
N PHE A 11 -11.84 -4.38 7.71
CA PHE A 11 -12.50 -5.38 6.86
C PHE A 11 -13.41 -4.79 5.79
N GLN A 12 -13.85 -3.54 5.96
CA GLN A 12 -14.38 -2.76 4.84
C GLN A 12 -13.27 -2.39 3.84
N SER A 13 -12.00 -2.31 4.30
CA SER A 13 -10.84 -2.04 3.44
C SER A 13 -10.52 -3.16 2.47
N PHE A 14 -10.93 -4.42 2.73
CA PHE A 14 -10.76 -5.52 1.77
C PHE A 14 -11.85 -5.53 0.69
N GLU A 15 -13.07 -5.13 1.04
CA GLU A 15 -14.16 -4.86 0.08
C GLU A 15 -13.83 -3.61 -0.76
N ALA A 16 -13.18 -2.60 -0.19
CA ALA A 16 -12.64 -1.41 -0.86
C ALA A 16 -11.29 -1.64 -1.60
N LEU A 17 -10.55 -2.71 -1.30
CA LEU A 17 -9.38 -3.14 -2.08
C LEU A 17 -9.80 -3.78 -3.41
N MET A 18 -11.02 -4.33 -3.48
CA MET A 18 -11.56 -5.06 -4.65
C MET A 18 -12.66 -4.29 -5.39
N LEU A 19 -13.41 -3.42 -4.72
CA LEU A 19 -14.18 -2.36 -5.37
C LEU A 19 -13.18 -1.26 -5.70
N ALA A 20 -12.90 -1.06 -6.99
CA ALA A 20 -12.13 0.09 -7.45
C ALA A 20 -12.84 1.38 -7.00
N GLU A 21 -12.52 1.87 -5.80
CA GLU A 21 -12.79 3.25 -5.42
C GLU A 21 -11.96 4.10 -6.37
N VAL A 22 -12.67 4.88 -7.18
CA VAL A 22 -12.10 5.64 -8.29
C VAL A 22 -11.11 6.65 -7.71
N ASP A 23 -9.84 6.28 -7.70
CA ASP A 23 -8.73 7.21 -7.47
C ASP A 23 -9.02 8.47 -8.28
N LYS A 24 -8.85 9.66 -7.68
CA LYS A 24 -9.05 10.90 -8.42
C LYS A 24 -8.07 10.98 -9.58
N ALA A 25 -8.45 11.67 -10.66
CA ALA A 25 -7.70 11.64 -11.92
C ALA A 25 -6.19 11.90 -11.74
N ALA A 26 -5.80 12.94 -10.99
CA ALA A 26 -4.39 13.20 -10.69
C ALA A 26 -3.69 12.04 -9.93
N CYS A 27 -4.36 11.41 -8.96
CA CYS A 27 -3.83 10.24 -8.25
C CYS A 27 -3.67 9.04 -9.19
N ARG A 28 -4.61 8.83 -10.13
CA ARG A 28 -4.52 7.79 -11.15
C ARG A 28 -3.35 8.04 -12.09
N ILE A 29 -3.18 9.27 -12.60
CA ILE A 29 -2.06 9.61 -13.48
C ILE A 29 -0.73 9.37 -12.77
N ALA A 30 -0.58 9.82 -11.52
CA ALA A 30 0.64 9.58 -10.75
C ALA A 30 0.92 8.08 -10.59
N ARG A 31 -0.12 7.29 -10.29
CA ARG A 31 -0.02 5.84 -10.21
C ARG A 31 0.37 5.21 -11.56
N LEU A 32 -0.24 5.63 -12.67
CA LEU A 32 0.08 5.12 -14.01
C LEU A 32 1.51 5.46 -14.42
N ILE A 33 2.01 6.65 -14.05
CA ILE A 33 3.42 7.01 -14.24
C ILE A 33 4.33 6.09 -13.43
N GLU A 34 4.05 5.87 -12.15
CA GLU A 34 4.82 4.93 -11.31
C GLU A 34 4.79 3.51 -11.88
N GLU A 35 3.65 3.04 -12.36
CA GLU A 35 3.50 1.74 -13.02
C GLU A 35 4.34 1.65 -14.32
N ASP A 36 4.34 2.69 -15.17
CA ASP A 36 5.22 2.77 -16.36
C ASP A 36 6.70 2.71 -15.98
N LEU A 37 7.08 3.43 -14.92
CA LEU A 37 8.47 3.43 -14.43
C LEU A 37 8.90 2.06 -13.93
N ILE A 38 8.04 1.35 -13.19
CA ILE A 38 8.31 -0.03 -12.74
C ILE A 38 8.49 -0.95 -13.95
N VAL A 39 7.59 -0.89 -14.94
CA VAL A 39 7.66 -1.73 -16.15
C VAL A 39 8.93 -1.47 -16.96
N ARG A 40 9.42 -0.22 -16.95
CA ARG A 40 10.63 0.19 -17.69
C ARG A 40 11.94 -0.02 -16.91
N GLY A 41 11.89 -0.68 -15.74
CA GLY A 41 13.08 -0.92 -14.93
C GLY A 41 13.64 0.34 -14.27
N TRP A 42 12.76 1.27 -13.88
CA TRP A 42 13.07 2.50 -13.15
C TRP A 42 14.24 3.32 -13.72
N PRO A 43 14.07 3.96 -14.90
CA PRO A 43 15.14 4.71 -15.55
C PRO A 43 15.53 5.98 -14.77
N GLN A 44 16.51 5.86 -13.87
CA GLN A 44 16.96 6.94 -12.98
C GLN A 44 17.37 8.19 -13.76
N ASP A 45 16.98 9.36 -13.23
CA ASP A 45 17.23 10.69 -13.81
C ASP A 45 16.67 10.93 -15.21
N ALA A 46 15.97 9.96 -15.80
CA ALA A 46 15.34 10.12 -17.11
C ALA A 46 14.25 11.19 -17.07
N SER A 47 14.10 11.90 -18.19
CA SER A 47 12.99 12.83 -18.38
C SER A 47 11.68 12.06 -18.51
N LEU A 48 10.66 12.47 -17.76
CA LEU A 48 9.29 11.98 -17.93
C LEU A 48 8.59 12.63 -19.13
N GLY A 49 9.20 13.66 -19.72
CA GLY A 49 8.62 14.49 -20.78
C GLY A 49 8.07 15.81 -20.24
N SER A 50 7.70 16.71 -21.15
CA SER A 50 7.03 17.95 -20.81
C SER A 50 5.61 17.72 -20.29
N GLU A 51 5.02 18.71 -19.60
CA GLU A 51 3.63 18.63 -19.15
C GLU A 51 2.63 18.38 -20.30
N VAL A 52 2.97 18.83 -21.52
CA VAL A 52 2.15 18.64 -22.72
C VAL A 52 2.23 17.19 -23.18
N GLU A 53 3.44 16.63 -23.31
CA GLU A 53 3.65 15.24 -23.71
C GLU A 53 3.03 14.26 -22.71
N LEU A 54 3.11 14.56 -21.41
CA LEU A 54 2.45 13.78 -20.37
C LEU A 54 0.92 13.86 -20.48
N ALA A 55 0.36 15.04 -20.78
CA ALA A 55 -1.09 15.18 -20.96
C ALA A 55 -1.60 14.43 -22.19
N GLU A 56 -0.84 14.43 -23.28
CA GLU A 56 -1.14 13.63 -24.47
C GLU A 56 -1.07 12.13 -24.18
N ARG A 57 -0.06 11.68 -23.43
CA ARG A 57 0.16 10.26 -23.12
C ARG A 57 -0.90 9.69 -22.18
N TYR A 58 -1.31 10.43 -21.16
CA TYR A 58 -2.23 9.93 -20.12
C TYR A 58 -3.68 10.38 -20.34
N GLY A 59 -3.97 11.21 -21.35
CA GLY A 59 -5.33 11.60 -21.75
C GLY A 59 -6.08 12.50 -20.76
N ASP A 60 -5.41 12.93 -19.70
CA ASP A 60 -5.96 13.77 -18.64
C ASP A 60 -5.27 15.15 -18.75
N GLY A 61 -6.05 16.21 -18.95
CA GLY A 61 -5.52 17.53 -19.35
C GLY A 61 -4.40 18.09 -18.46
N ARG A 62 -3.64 19.05 -19.00
CA ARG A 62 -2.40 19.60 -18.41
C ARG A 62 -2.46 19.89 -16.91
N THR A 63 -3.56 20.47 -16.42
CA THR A 63 -3.74 20.75 -14.98
C THR A 63 -3.67 19.50 -14.10
N LEU A 64 -4.27 18.39 -14.54
CA LEU A 64 -4.25 17.11 -13.80
C LEU A 64 -2.86 16.48 -13.82
N VAL A 65 -2.12 16.61 -14.93
CA VAL A 65 -0.73 16.18 -15.01
C VAL A 65 0.15 16.98 -14.06
N CYS A 66 0.00 18.30 -13.99
CA CYS A 66 0.76 19.11 -13.02
C CYS A 66 0.46 18.67 -11.58
N GLU A 67 -0.79 18.35 -11.25
CA GLU A 67 -1.16 17.81 -9.93
C GLU A 67 -0.53 16.43 -9.68
N ALA A 68 -0.54 15.55 -10.69
CA ALA A 68 0.05 14.22 -10.62
C ALA A 68 1.58 14.29 -10.40
N VAL A 69 2.28 15.14 -11.15
CA VAL A 69 3.72 15.34 -11.01
C VAL A 69 4.08 15.79 -9.58
N ARG A 70 3.30 16.70 -8.99
CA ARG A 70 3.54 17.12 -7.60
C ARG A 70 3.26 16.01 -6.59
N ILE A 71 2.32 15.10 -6.86
CA ILE A 71 2.15 13.88 -6.04
C ILE A 71 3.41 13.01 -6.12
N LEU A 72 3.99 12.82 -7.31
CA LEU A 72 5.24 12.08 -7.49
C LEU A 72 6.41 12.72 -6.74
N GLU A 73 6.50 14.06 -6.74
CA GLU A 73 7.52 14.78 -5.97
C GLU A 73 7.42 14.52 -4.47
N VAL A 74 6.20 14.57 -3.94
CA VAL A 74 5.95 14.30 -2.52
C VAL A 74 6.30 12.87 -2.14
N ARG A 75 5.99 11.91 -3.01
CA ARG A 75 6.34 10.50 -2.82
C ARG A 75 7.83 10.22 -3.02
N GLY A 76 8.57 11.18 -3.59
CA GLY A 76 9.99 11.04 -3.89
C GLY A 76 10.29 10.17 -5.12
N THR A 77 9.31 9.90 -5.97
CA THR A 77 9.47 9.10 -7.20
C THR A 77 9.88 9.95 -8.41
N ALA A 78 9.60 11.25 -8.37
CA ALA A 78 10.07 12.22 -9.35
C ALA A 78 10.56 13.51 -8.68
N ARG A 79 11.28 14.35 -9.43
CA ARG A 79 11.65 15.72 -9.06
C ARG A 79 11.40 16.68 -10.21
N MET A 80 10.92 17.88 -9.92
CA MET A 80 10.85 18.95 -10.92
C MET A 80 12.18 19.68 -11.01
N VAL A 81 12.80 19.62 -12.19
CA VAL A 81 13.97 20.44 -12.50
C VAL A 81 13.50 21.73 -13.17
N ARG A 82 13.70 22.86 -12.51
CA ARG A 82 13.37 24.20 -13.03
C ARG A 82 14.49 24.69 -13.94
N GLY A 83 14.14 25.21 -15.12
CA GLY A 83 15.09 25.80 -16.06
C GLY A 83 14.37 26.43 -17.26
N PRO A 84 15.07 27.22 -18.10
CA PRO A 84 14.56 27.66 -19.39
C PRO A 84 14.04 26.46 -20.18
N SER A 85 12.88 26.59 -20.82
CA SER A 85 12.21 25.50 -21.53
C SER A 85 13.16 24.80 -22.50
N GLY A 86 13.68 23.65 -22.06
CA GLY A 86 14.71 22.89 -22.76
C GLY A 86 14.70 21.43 -22.30
N PRO A 87 15.49 20.55 -22.94
CA PRO A 87 15.44 19.10 -22.71
C PRO A 87 15.82 18.69 -21.26
N ASN A 88 16.44 19.60 -20.51
CA ASN A 88 16.84 19.39 -19.12
C ASN A 88 15.87 19.97 -18.08
N SER A 89 14.84 20.72 -18.51
CA SER A 89 13.78 21.23 -17.64
C SER A 89 12.57 20.28 -17.64
N GLY A 90 11.91 20.11 -16.50
CA GLY A 90 10.71 19.29 -16.37
C GLY A 90 10.83 18.16 -15.33
N PRO A 91 9.81 17.30 -15.24
CA PRO A 91 9.77 16.19 -14.29
C PRO A 91 10.80 15.11 -14.67
N ARG A 92 11.64 14.73 -13.70
CA ARG A 92 12.64 13.67 -13.84
C ARG A 92 12.46 12.58 -12.81
N VAL A 93 12.73 11.34 -13.21
CA VAL A 93 12.68 10.16 -12.34
C VAL A 93 13.72 10.31 -11.24
N ARG A 94 13.35 9.96 -10.01
CA ARG A 94 14.23 9.97 -8.85
C ARG A 94 14.37 8.54 -8.31
N GLU A 95 15.57 8.20 -7.85
CA GLU A 95 15.78 7.03 -7.01
C GLU A 95 15.02 7.17 -5.69
N VAL A 96 14.35 6.10 -5.27
CA VAL A 96 13.54 6.12 -4.04
C VAL A 96 14.44 5.74 -2.87
N ASP A 97 14.42 6.58 -1.85
CA ASP A 97 15.21 6.41 -0.64
C ASP A 97 14.42 5.62 0.42
N HIS A 98 15.04 4.58 0.98
CA HIS A 98 14.43 3.75 2.03
C HIS A 98 14.13 4.57 3.30
N SER A 99 14.97 5.55 3.64
CA SER A 99 14.77 6.39 4.83
C SER A 99 13.51 7.23 4.69
N ARG A 100 13.28 7.81 3.51
CA ARG A 100 12.04 8.53 3.20
C ARG A 100 10.82 7.62 3.20
N THR A 101 10.97 6.41 2.67
CA THR A 101 9.91 5.39 2.68
C THR A 101 9.55 5.04 4.12
N ALA A 102 10.54 4.78 4.98
CA ALA A 102 10.35 4.52 6.40
C ALA A 102 9.64 5.67 7.11
N THR A 103 9.98 6.94 6.83
CA THR A 103 9.27 8.10 7.41
C THR A 103 7.78 8.08 7.07
N PHE A 104 7.43 7.78 5.82
CA PHE A 104 6.02 7.68 5.41
C PHE A 104 5.31 6.51 6.09
N LEU A 105 5.97 5.34 6.15
CA LEU A 105 5.45 4.14 6.81
C LEU A 105 5.29 4.34 8.32
N MET A 106 6.16 5.10 8.97
CA MET A 106 6.06 5.44 10.38
C MET A 106 4.73 6.16 10.70
N GLY A 107 4.23 6.97 9.77
CA GLY A 107 2.89 7.54 9.86
C GLY A 107 1.79 6.49 10.01
N PHE A 108 1.86 5.40 9.24
CA PHE A 108 0.94 4.27 9.33
C PHE A 108 1.12 3.51 10.65
N VAL A 109 2.38 3.23 11.03
CA VAL A 109 2.72 2.56 12.29
C VAL A 109 2.10 3.30 13.48
N LEU A 110 2.23 4.63 13.54
CA LEU A 110 1.60 5.43 14.59
C LEU A 110 0.08 5.49 14.48
N PHE A 111 -0.47 5.64 13.28
CA PHE A 111 -1.91 5.71 13.08
C PHE A 111 -2.63 4.45 13.58
N PHE A 112 -2.09 3.28 13.24
CA PHE A 112 -2.64 1.99 13.65
C PHE A 112 -2.22 1.57 15.07
N GLY A 113 -1.40 2.38 15.75
CA GLY A 113 -0.91 2.04 17.09
C GLY A 113 -0.05 0.78 17.12
N THR A 114 0.73 0.55 16.05
CA THR A 114 1.65 -0.59 15.96
C THR A 114 2.71 -0.47 17.04
N THR A 115 2.89 -1.54 17.80
CA THR A 115 3.78 -1.61 18.96
C THR A 115 5.14 -2.15 18.57
N GLU A 116 6.18 -1.90 19.38
CA GLU A 116 7.52 -2.43 19.14
C GLU A 116 7.56 -3.98 19.03
N PRO A 117 6.83 -4.75 19.86
CA PRO A 117 6.74 -6.20 19.68
C PRO A 117 6.16 -6.61 18.31
N GLN A 118 5.18 -5.87 17.79
CA GLN A 118 4.61 -6.14 16.47
C GLN A 118 5.59 -5.79 15.33
N LEU A 119 6.48 -4.81 15.54
CA LEU A 119 7.59 -4.56 14.63
C LEU A 119 8.59 -5.73 14.65
N GLY A 120 8.91 -6.25 15.85
CA GLY A 120 9.75 -7.44 16.01
C GLY A 120 9.16 -8.68 15.32
N GLU A 121 7.84 -8.86 15.32
CA GLU A 121 7.18 -9.94 14.57
C GLU A 121 7.37 -9.80 13.06
N ALA A 122 7.37 -8.58 12.52
CA ALA A 122 7.62 -8.35 11.10
C ALA A 122 9.07 -8.69 10.73
N GLU A 123 10.03 -8.31 11.58
CA GLU A 123 11.44 -8.67 11.42
C GLU A 123 11.65 -10.19 11.52
N GLU A 124 11.00 -10.85 12.47
CA GLU A 124 11.03 -12.31 12.61
C GLU A 124 10.50 -13.00 11.35
N ALA A 125 9.38 -12.52 10.79
CA ALA A 125 8.82 -13.05 9.55
C ALA A 125 9.80 -12.90 8.37
N ILE A 126 10.47 -11.75 8.24
CA ILE A 126 11.51 -11.53 7.21
C ILE A 126 12.69 -12.48 7.41
N GLN A 127 13.10 -12.69 8.66
CA GLN A 127 14.20 -13.59 8.99
C GLN A 127 13.85 -15.06 8.68
N CYS A 128 12.62 -15.50 8.98
CA CYS A 128 12.12 -16.82 8.59
C CYS A 128 12.13 -17.00 7.07
N VAL A 129 11.70 -15.98 6.32
CA VAL A 129 11.74 -16.01 4.84
C VAL A 129 13.18 -16.06 4.33
N ARG A 130 14.10 -15.33 4.94
CA ARG A 130 15.55 -15.37 4.61
C ARG A 130 16.09 -16.79 4.75
N TYR A 131 15.81 -17.46 5.88
CA TYR A 131 16.24 -18.86 6.07
C TYR A 131 15.55 -19.84 5.13
N GLY A 132 14.24 -19.71 4.92
CA GLY A 132 13.49 -20.58 4.01
C GLY A 132 13.92 -20.45 2.55
N LEU A 133 14.31 -19.25 2.11
CA LEU A 133 14.84 -19.01 0.76
C LEU A 133 16.25 -19.59 0.59
N CYS A 134 17.12 -19.52 1.60
CA CYS A 134 18.44 -20.14 1.54
C CYS A 134 18.38 -21.66 1.28
N ASP A 135 17.34 -22.33 1.75
CA ASP A 135 17.15 -23.78 1.50
C ASP A 135 16.56 -24.06 0.11
N ASP A 136 15.64 -23.21 -0.37
CA ASP A 136 15.00 -23.34 -1.70
C ASP A 136 15.95 -22.96 -2.86
N ILE A 137 16.84 -21.97 -2.66
CA ILE A 137 17.69 -21.35 -3.69
C ILE A 137 18.99 -22.13 -3.94
N ARG A 138 19.25 -23.24 -3.23
CA ARG A 138 20.50 -24.05 -3.37
C ARG A 138 20.84 -24.51 -4.80
N ASN A 139 19.93 -24.35 -5.78
CA ASN A 139 20.15 -24.65 -7.19
C ASN A 139 19.80 -23.49 -8.17
N ASP A 140 19.49 -22.28 -7.69
CA ASP A 140 19.15 -21.14 -8.56
C ASP A 140 20.41 -20.35 -8.97
N ALA A 141 20.34 -19.64 -10.10
CA ALA A 141 21.44 -18.82 -10.61
C ALA A 141 21.81 -17.68 -9.63
N ASP A 142 23.10 -17.33 -9.56
CA ASP A 142 23.67 -16.30 -8.65
C ASP A 142 22.89 -14.98 -8.66
N LEU A 143 22.38 -14.56 -9.82
CA LEU A 143 21.58 -13.34 -9.97
C LEU A 143 20.26 -13.35 -9.15
N VAL A 144 19.63 -14.52 -9.00
CA VAL A 144 18.41 -14.67 -8.20
C VAL A 144 18.72 -14.54 -6.71
N VAL A 145 19.85 -15.11 -6.27
CA VAL A 145 20.34 -15.00 -4.88
C VAL A 145 20.60 -13.54 -4.54
N GLU A 146 21.31 -12.81 -5.41
CA GLU A 146 21.64 -11.40 -5.21
C GLU A 146 20.37 -10.54 -5.11
N GLN A 147 19.41 -10.71 -6.03
CA GLN A 147 18.15 -9.94 -5.98
C GLN A 147 17.31 -10.27 -4.75
N VAL A 148 17.29 -11.53 -4.29
CA VAL A 148 16.59 -11.90 -3.05
C VAL A 148 17.26 -11.25 -1.84
N SER A 149 18.60 -11.31 -1.73
CA SER A 149 19.33 -10.69 -0.61
C SER A 149 19.09 -9.19 -0.58
N ALA A 150 19.25 -8.51 -1.72
CA ALA A 150 19.04 -7.07 -1.83
C ALA A 150 17.61 -6.65 -1.46
N ALA A 151 16.60 -7.42 -1.87
CA ALA A 151 15.21 -7.14 -1.50
C ALA A 151 14.96 -7.30 0.01
N LEU A 152 15.54 -8.32 0.66
CA LEU A 152 15.41 -8.52 2.10
C LEU A 152 16.19 -7.47 2.90
N GLU A 153 17.36 -7.06 2.43
CA GLU A 153 18.14 -5.93 3.00
C GLU A 153 17.34 -4.62 2.96
N LEU A 154 16.63 -4.33 1.86
CA LEU A 154 15.76 -3.15 1.79
C LEU A 154 14.60 -3.19 2.80
N PHE A 155 14.06 -4.37 3.10
CA PHE A 155 13.07 -4.50 4.17
C PHE A 155 13.69 -4.22 5.54
N ASP A 156 14.88 -4.77 5.79
CA ASP A 156 15.62 -4.54 7.04
C ASP A 156 15.98 -3.06 7.21
N ASP A 157 16.41 -2.37 6.16
CA ASP A 157 16.71 -0.93 6.18
C ASP A 157 15.46 -0.11 6.56
N VAL A 158 14.31 -0.43 5.96
CA VAL A 158 13.03 0.25 6.26
C VAL A 158 12.58 -0.02 7.68
N LEU A 159 12.62 -1.28 8.15
CA LEU A 159 12.21 -1.65 9.51
C LEU A 159 13.18 -1.09 10.55
N GLY A 160 14.49 -1.11 10.28
CA GLY A 160 15.52 -0.53 11.12
C GLY A 160 15.35 0.98 11.30
N ALA A 161 15.05 1.70 10.22
CA ALA A 161 14.72 3.12 10.28
C ALA A 161 13.45 3.39 11.11
N ILE A 162 12.40 2.56 10.96
CA ILE A 162 11.18 2.64 11.79
C ILE A 162 11.51 2.39 13.27
N ARG A 163 12.29 1.35 13.58
CA ARG A 163 12.71 0.99 14.94
C ARG A 163 13.50 2.11 15.61
N GLN A 164 14.42 2.74 14.88
CA GLN A 164 15.19 3.88 15.37
C GLN A 164 14.28 5.06 15.71
N MET A 165 13.29 5.36 14.85
CA MET A 165 12.28 6.39 15.12
C MET A 165 11.39 6.06 16.34
N MET A 166 11.07 4.79 16.56
CA MET A 166 10.28 4.35 17.73
C MET A 166 11.06 4.39 19.04
N SER A 167 12.39 4.15 19.01
CA SER A 167 13.25 4.08 20.20
C SER A 167 13.82 5.43 20.65
N GLY A 168 13.83 6.44 19.78
CA GLY A 168 14.32 7.79 20.09
C GLY A 168 13.43 8.54 21.09
N ASN A 169 13.87 8.65 22.35
CA ASN A 169 13.21 9.45 23.38
C ASN A 169 13.49 10.95 23.18
N GLY A 170 12.76 11.63 22.28
CA GLY A 170 12.85 13.09 22.12
C GLY A 170 12.50 13.59 20.73
N ALA A 171 11.30 14.18 20.60
CA ALA A 171 10.72 14.78 19.40
C ALA A 171 10.22 13.79 18.32
N ILE A 172 9.20 13.01 18.67
CA ILE A 172 7.99 13.13 17.84
C ILE A 172 7.55 14.58 18.08
N PRO A 173 7.67 15.54 17.11
CA PRO A 173 7.19 16.89 17.34
C PRO A 173 5.73 16.77 17.78
N GLY A 174 5.41 17.36 18.93
CA GLY A 174 4.19 17.09 19.67
C GLY A 174 2.94 16.93 18.78
N ASN A 175 2.12 15.96 19.19
CA ASN A 175 0.81 15.53 18.68
C ASN A 175 0.85 14.26 17.78
N PRO A 176 0.09 13.18 18.09
CA PRO A 176 0.01 11.94 17.31
C PRO A 176 -0.79 12.15 16.02
N ALA A 177 -0.19 12.96 15.15
CA ALA A 177 -0.73 13.54 13.95
C ALA A 177 -0.56 12.58 12.77
N VAL A 178 -1.27 11.45 12.84
CA VAL A 178 -1.82 10.61 11.76
C VAL A 178 -0.93 10.14 10.61
N LEU A 179 -0.04 10.94 10.06
CA LEU A 179 0.93 10.56 9.03
C LEU A 179 2.11 11.53 9.20
N PHE A 180 3.26 11.11 9.72
CA PHE A 180 4.36 12.07 9.79
C PHE A 180 4.79 12.47 8.39
N ALA A 181 4.59 13.76 8.14
CA ALA A 181 4.96 14.48 6.96
C ALA A 181 6.46 14.31 6.75
N PRO A 182 6.94 13.73 5.63
CA PRO A 182 8.36 13.73 5.36
C PRO A 182 8.84 15.18 5.32
N GLU A 183 10.09 15.47 5.72
CA GLU A 183 10.72 16.81 5.60
C GLU A 183 10.55 17.42 4.18
N VAL A 184 10.31 16.54 3.21
CA VAL A 184 9.96 16.76 1.81
C VAL A 184 8.67 17.58 1.62
N LEU A 185 7.68 17.43 2.52
CA LEU A 185 6.48 18.27 2.53
C LEU A 185 6.81 19.72 2.92
N ASN A 186 7.82 19.94 3.78
CA ASN A 186 8.18 21.28 4.23
C ASN A 186 8.89 22.12 3.16
N CYS A 187 9.38 21.49 2.09
CA CYS A 187 9.97 22.15 0.94
C CYS A 187 8.94 22.89 0.06
N SER A 188 7.63 22.68 0.28
CA SER A 188 6.56 23.34 -0.48
C SER A 188 5.47 23.92 0.41
N ARG A 189 4.82 25.01 -0.03
CA ARG A 189 3.67 25.59 0.70
C ARG A 189 2.55 24.57 0.90
N ALA A 190 2.29 23.74 -0.10
CA ALA A 190 1.29 22.68 -0.04
C ALA A 190 1.60 21.62 1.01
N GLY A 191 2.86 21.20 1.12
CA GLY A 191 3.25 20.23 2.13
C GLY A 191 3.29 20.82 3.54
N GLN A 192 3.64 22.10 3.72
CA GLN A 192 3.48 22.80 5.01
C GLN A 192 2.00 22.87 5.45
N ILE A 193 1.08 23.12 4.52
CA ILE A 193 -0.37 23.08 4.81
C ILE A 193 -0.79 21.66 5.20
N THR A 194 -0.32 20.66 4.45
CA THR A 194 -0.59 19.23 4.73
C THR A 194 -0.12 18.84 6.13
N GLU A 195 1.10 19.21 6.49
CA GLU A 195 1.66 18.97 7.83
C GLU A 195 0.80 19.61 8.93
N ARG A 196 0.39 20.87 8.75
CA ARG A 196 -0.48 21.57 9.71
C ARG A 196 -1.83 20.88 9.86
N ILE A 197 -2.47 20.48 8.76
CA ILE A 197 -3.75 19.75 8.78
C ILE A 197 -3.60 18.46 9.59
N LEU A 198 -2.54 17.68 9.33
CA LEU A 198 -2.28 16.42 10.02
C LEU A 198 -2.05 16.65 11.52
N ARG A 199 -1.35 17.73 11.90
CA ARG A 199 -1.05 18.09 13.30
C ARG A 199 -2.24 18.58 14.11
N GLU A 200 -3.30 19.05 13.47
CA GLU A 200 -4.46 19.63 14.16
C GLU A 200 -5.49 18.59 14.64
N CYS A 201 -5.39 17.35 14.18
CA CYS A 201 -6.37 16.30 14.47
C CYS A 201 -5.73 15.14 15.24
N THR A 202 -6.45 14.58 16.22
CA THR A 202 -6.05 13.32 16.84
C THR A 202 -6.31 12.14 15.91
N ALA A 203 -5.60 11.02 16.10
CA ALA A 203 -5.83 9.79 15.34
C ALA A 203 -7.30 9.30 15.42
N GLU A 204 -7.94 9.46 16.59
CA GLU A 204 -9.34 9.10 16.79
C GLU A 204 -10.29 9.99 15.98
N GLN A 205 -10.11 11.30 16.03
CA GLN A 205 -10.90 12.24 15.21
C GLN A 205 -10.72 11.93 13.73
N TRP A 206 -9.49 11.62 13.33
CA TRP A 206 -9.18 11.30 11.94
C TRP A 206 -9.86 10.01 11.47
N ALA A 207 -9.80 8.95 12.28
CA ALA A 207 -10.44 7.67 12.00
C ALA A 207 -11.98 7.76 11.91
N GLN A 208 -12.58 8.73 12.62
CA GLN A 208 -14.03 8.96 12.62
C GLN A 208 -14.54 9.79 11.42
N GLY A 209 -13.65 10.25 10.53
CA GLY A 209 -14.04 11.08 9.39
C GLY A 209 -14.31 12.53 9.78
N HIS A 210 -13.34 13.16 10.47
CA HIS A 210 -13.37 14.57 10.81
C HIS A 210 -13.43 15.47 9.56
N ARG A 211 -14.28 16.50 9.61
CA ARG A 211 -14.38 17.51 8.54
C ARG A 211 -13.23 18.50 8.67
N LEU A 212 -12.30 18.45 7.72
CA LEU A 212 -11.12 19.32 7.67
C LEU A 212 -11.46 20.73 7.16
N GLY A 213 -12.45 20.85 6.28
CA GLY A 213 -12.92 22.15 5.77
C GLY A 213 -13.23 22.15 4.28
N SER A 214 -13.95 23.17 3.81
CA SER A 214 -14.06 23.48 2.38
C SER A 214 -12.74 24.01 1.81
N GLU A 215 -12.57 24.05 0.48
CA GLU A 215 -11.38 24.68 -0.14
C GLU A 215 -11.20 26.13 0.35
N GLU A 216 -12.29 26.87 0.49
CA GLU A 216 -12.30 28.24 1.00
C GLU A 216 -11.90 28.30 2.48
N ASP A 217 -12.43 27.39 3.31
CA ASP A 217 -12.06 27.26 4.73
C ASP A 217 -10.55 27.02 4.86
N LEU A 218 -9.99 26.12 4.04
CA LEU A 218 -8.57 25.77 4.06
C LEU A 218 -7.69 26.95 3.61
N CYS A 219 -8.08 27.65 2.53
CA CYS A 219 -7.40 28.87 2.08
C CYS A 219 -7.36 29.94 3.17
N PHE A 220 -8.51 30.21 3.81
CA PHE A 220 -8.62 31.21 4.87
C PHE A 220 -7.81 30.81 6.11
N ARG A 221 -7.99 29.58 6.62
CA ARG A 221 -7.34 29.09 7.84
C ARG A 221 -5.82 29.04 7.73
N TYR A 222 -5.28 28.61 6.59
CA TYR A 222 -3.84 28.44 6.42
C TYR A 222 -3.16 29.60 5.68
N GLY A 223 -3.90 30.67 5.36
CA GLY A 223 -3.38 31.82 4.61
C GLY A 223 -2.74 31.36 3.29
N ALA A 224 -3.44 30.51 2.56
CA ALA A 224 -2.95 29.84 1.37
C ALA A 224 -3.77 30.23 0.14
N ASP A 225 -3.11 30.36 -1.00
CA ASP A 225 -3.80 30.50 -2.27
C ASP A 225 -4.52 29.20 -2.65
N ARG A 226 -5.50 29.30 -3.57
CA ARG A 226 -6.27 28.13 -4.03
C ARG A 226 -5.35 27.05 -4.61
N GLY A 227 -4.24 27.44 -5.25
CA GLY A 227 -3.25 26.53 -5.80
C GLY A 227 -2.60 25.66 -4.73
N ALA A 228 -2.04 26.26 -3.67
CA ALA A 228 -1.41 25.51 -2.59
C ALA A 228 -2.42 24.67 -1.78
N SER A 229 -3.63 25.19 -1.52
CA SER A 229 -4.69 24.44 -0.83
C SER A 229 -5.13 23.21 -1.61
N ARG A 230 -5.37 23.34 -2.92
CA ARG A 230 -5.69 22.18 -3.78
C ARG A 230 -4.57 21.16 -3.79
N GLN A 231 -3.32 21.63 -3.86
CA GLN A 231 -2.19 20.72 -3.84
C GLN A 231 -2.07 19.96 -2.51
N ALA A 232 -2.31 20.63 -1.38
CA ALA A 232 -2.33 19.98 -0.07
C ALA A 232 -3.44 18.91 0.01
N VAL A 233 -4.65 19.25 -0.47
CA VAL A 233 -5.76 18.30 -0.60
C VAL A 233 -5.34 17.08 -1.42
N ARG A 234 -4.69 17.27 -2.57
CA ARG A 234 -4.24 16.17 -3.44
C ARG A 234 -3.20 15.29 -2.78
N VAL A 235 -2.28 15.86 -2.01
CA VAL A 235 -1.29 15.09 -1.25
C VAL A 235 -1.99 14.19 -0.24
N LEU A 236 -2.91 14.74 0.57
CA LEU A 236 -3.69 13.98 1.55
C LEU A 236 -4.52 12.87 0.89
N GLU A 237 -5.15 13.16 -0.25
CA GLU A 237 -5.92 12.18 -1.03
C GLU A 237 -5.02 11.07 -1.60
N SER A 238 -3.83 11.42 -2.08
CA SER A 238 -2.87 10.47 -2.65
C SER A 238 -2.28 9.50 -1.62
N ALA A 239 -2.27 9.90 -0.34
CA ALA A 239 -1.91 9.06 0.80
C ALA A 239 -3.11 8.24 1.32
N GLY A 240 -4.31 8.48 0.79
CA GLY A 240 -5.56 7.92 1.30
C GLY A 240 -5.98 8.48 2.65
N ALA A 241 -5.37 9.59 3.09
CA ALA A 241 -5.59 10.21 4.40
C ALA A 241 -6.84 11.08 4.44
N ALA A 242 -7.32 11.54 3.29
CA ALA A 242 -8.51 12.37 3.20
C ALA A 242 -9.23 12.14 1.87
N GLU A 243 -10.47 12.60 1.81
CA GLU A 243 -11.31 12.55 0.64
C GLU A 243 -12.16 13.82 0.54
N THR A 244 -12.15 14.49 -0.61
CA THR A 244 -13.11 15.57 -0.84
C THR A 244 -14.50 14.98 -1.11
N SER A 245 -15.47 15.32 -0.28
CA SER A 245 -16.88 14.99 -0.51
C SER A 245 -17.54 16.07 -1.37
N CYS A 246 -18.19 15.68 -2.47
CA CYS A 246 -18.83 16.62 -3.40
C CYS A 246 -20.24 17.03 -2.93
N GLY A 247 -20.56 18.33 -2.97
CA GLY A 247 -21.89 18.89 -2.65
C GLY A 247 -21.84 20.21 -1.87
N ARG A 248 -22.95 20.95 -1.80
CA ARG A 248 -23.02 22.22 -1.02
C ARG A 248 -22.65 21.98 0.45
N GLY A 249 -21.67 22.73 0.95
CA GLY A 249 -21.16 22.63 2.33
C GLY A 249 -20.26 21.42 2.61
N ARG A 250 -20.12 20.50 1.65
CA ARG A 250 -19.20 19.36 1.76
C ARG A 250 -17.78 19.82 1.43
N GLY A 251 -16.82 19.30 2.17
CA GLY A 251 -15.42 19.70 2.08
C GLY A 251 -14.51 18.49 2.09
N LEU A 252 -13.25 18.72 2.45
CA LEU A 252 -12.30 17.67 2.75
C LEU A 252 -12.67 16.99 4.07
N VAL A 253 -12.70 15.66 4.05
CA VAL A 253 -12.98 14.82 5.23
C VAL A 253 -11.83 13.85 5.40
N SER A 254 -11.40 13.62 6.63
CA SER A 254 -10.34 12.65 6.93
C SER A 254 -10.78 11.21 6.65
N ARG A 255 -9.81 10.36 6.34
CA ARG A 255 -9.97 8.92 6.13
C ARG A 255 -8.80 8.19 6.80
N ALA A 256 -9.06 6.99 7.31
CA ALA A 256 -7.98 6.10 7.70
C ALA A 256 -7.08 5.84 6.47
N PRO A 257 -5.75 5.97 6.61
CA PRO A 257 -4.84 5.85 5.49
C PRO A 257 -4.89 4.42 4.92
N ARG A 258 -4.82 4.31 3.59
CA ARG A 258 -5.04 3.04 2.88
C ARG A 258 -3.74 2.24 2.76
N ALA A 259 -3.78 0.93 3.07
CA ALA A 259 -2.64 0.03 2.91
C ALA A 259 -2.05 0.03 1.48
N GLY A 260 -2.89 0.26 0.46
CA GLY A 260 -2.43 0.39 -0.93
C GLY A 260 -1.45 1.54 -1.17
N ALA A 261 -1.49 2.61 -0.36
CA ALA A 261 -0.52 3.70 -0.47
C ALA A 261 0.88 3.27 -0.01
N VAL A 262 0.96 2.49 1.08
CA VAL A 262 2.21 1.88 1.57
C VAL A 262 2.74 0.86 0.58
N ALA A 263 1.89 -0.07 0.14
CA ALA A 263 2.29 -1.13 -0.80
C ALA A 263 2.91 -0.56 -2.08
N ARG A 264 2.36 0.56 -2.57
CA ARG A 264 2.87 1.24 -3.76
C ARG A 264 4.23 1.91 -3.51
N LEU A 265 4.44 2.57 -2.37
CA LEU A 265 5.75 3.15 -2.03
C LEU A 265 6.84 2.08 -1.91
N VAL A 266 6.53 0.96 -1.26
CA VAL A 266 7.44 -0.19 -1.17
C VAL A 266 7.71 -0.77 -2.56
N SER A 267 6.69 -0.87 -3.42
CA SER A 267 6.87 -1.33 -4.81
C SER A 267 7.79 -0.40 -5.61
N CYS A 268 7.63 0.91 -5.46
CA CYS A 268 8.51 1.90 -6.09
C CYS A 268 9.94 1.81 -5.55
N LEU A 269 10.11 1.62 -4.24
CA LEU A 269 11.42 1.43 -3.61
C LEU A 269 12.14 0.23 -4.23
N LEU A 270 11.51 -0.95 -4.19
CA LEU A 270 12.06 -2.19 -4.74
C LEU A 270 12.41 -2.04 -6.23
N ALA A 271 11.51 -1.47 -7.03
CA ALA A 271 11.76 -1.26 -8.45
C ALA A 271 12.92 -0.29 -8.70
N SER A 272 13.03 0.79 -7.91
CA SER A 272 14.11 1.75 -8.02
C SER A 272 15.47 1.19 -7.64
N SER A 273 15.49 0.19 -6.75
CA SER A 273 16.68 -0.57 -6.38
C SER A 273 16.98 -1.73 -7.35
N GLY A 274 16.27 -1.82 -8.47
CA GLY A 274 16.50 -2.84 -9.51
C GLY A 274 15.96 -4.23 -9.19
N ILE A 275 15.12 -4.39 -8.16
CA ILE A 275 14.52 -5.67 -7.80
C ILE A 275 13.43 -6.05 -8.82
N HIS A 276 13.57 -7.22 -9.43
CA HIS A 276 12.59 -7.68 -10.41
C HIS A 276 11.24 -8.02 -9.74
N PRO A 277 10.09 -7.67 -10.33
CA PRO A 277 8.77 -7.93 -9.74
C PRO A 277 8.54 -9.40 -9.38
N ASP A 278 9.07 -10.34 -10.15
CA ASP A 278 8.93 -11.78 -9.88
C ASP A 278 9.63 -12.22 -8.58
N ILE A 279 10.78 -11.61 -8.27
CA ILE A 279 11.52 -11.86 -7.02
C ILE A 279 10.70 -11.35 -5.83
N PHE A 280 10.20 -10.12 -5.92
CA PHE A 280 9.34 -9.58 -4.88
C PHE A 280 8.08 -10.43 -4.69
N MET A 281 7.43 -10.87 -5.77
CA MET A 281 6.25 -11.73 -5.68
C MET A 281 6.55 -13.10 -5.05
N ARG A 282 7.78 -13.61 -5.17
CA ARG A 282 8.23 -14.82 -4.47
C ARG A 282 8.38 -14.56 -2.97
N ILE A 283 9.09 -13.49 -2.60
CA ILE A 283 9.26 -13.08 -1.20
C ILE A 283 7.89 -12.83 -0.55
N PHE A 284 7.01 -12.08 -1.22
CA PHE A 284 5.66 -11.79 -0.75
C PHE A 284 4.84 -13.05 -0.47
N GLN A 285 4.95 -14.08 -1.31
CA GLN A 285 4.25 -15.35 -1.08
C GLN A 285 4.72 -16.05 0.18
N LEU A 286 6.03 -16.04 0.45
CA LEU A 286 6.61 -16.66 1.64
C LEU A 286 6.28 -15.84 2.89
N LEU A 287 6.46 -14.52 2.85
CA LEU A 287 6.05 -13.61 3.93
C LEU A 287 4.57 -13.78 4.27
N SER A 288 3.71 -13.96 3.26
CA SER A 288 2.28 -14.20 3.49
C SER A 288 2.02 -15.50 4.26
N VAL A 289 2.85 -16.54 4.08
CA VAL A 289 2.74 -17.78 4.84
C VAL A 289 3.15 -17.55 6.30
N GLU A 290 4.28 -16.88 6.51
CA GLU A 290 4.79 -16.58 7.87
C GLU A 290 3.82 -15.69 8.66
N VAL A 291 3.30 -14.62 8.05
CA VAL A 291 2.32 -13.73 8.68
C VAL A 291 1.03 -14.49 9.05
N VAL A 292 0.58 -15.41 8.19
CA VAL A 292 -0.59 -16.25 8.50
C VAL A 292 -0.30 -17.24 9.62
N ALA A 293 0.92 -17.80 9.68
CA ALA A 293 1.33 -18.69 10.76
C ALA A 293 1.37 -17.96 12.12
N LEU A 294 1.99 -16.79 12.17
CA LEU A 294 2.02 -15.92 13.36
C LEU A 294 0.60 -15.52 13.80
N ALA A 295 -0.26 -15.15 12.85
CA ALA A 295 -1.66 -14.82 13.14
C ALA A 295 -2.45 -16.03 13.66
N ALA A 296 -2.18 -17.23 13.14
CA ALA A 296 -2.84 -18.47 13.54
C ALA A 296 -2.43 -18.90 14.96
N GLU A 297 -1.15 -18.78 15.31
CA GLU A 297 -0.64 -19.10 16.65
C GLU A 297 -1.27 -18.22 17.73
N ARG A 298 -1.52 -16.95 17.40
CA ARG A 298 -2.06 -15.94 18.32
C ARG A 298 -3.56 -15.70 18.17
N ALA A 299 -4.23 -16.51 17.35
CA ALA A 299 -5.62 -16.33 17.00
C ALA A 299 -6.53 -16.43 18.24
N THR A 300 -7.18 -15.33 18.60
CA THR A 300 -8.22 -15.34 19.62
C THR A 300 -9.57 -15.71 19.01
N ARG A 301 -10.54 -16.16 19.82
CA ARG A 301 -11.91 -16.43 19.35
C ARG A 301 -12.52 -15.21 18.65
N THR A 302 -12.26 -14.01 19.15
CA THR A 302 -12.72 -12.75 18.54
C THR A 302 -12.06 -12.52 17.18
N THR A 303 -10.75 -12.76 17.05
CA THR A 303 -10.03 -12.66 15.77
C THR A 303 -10.60 -13.64 14.73
N CYS A 304 -10.85 -14.89 15.11
CA CYS A 304 -11.45 -15.89 14.23
C CYS A 304 -12.86 -15.47 13.75
N GLN A 305 -13.68 -14.91 14.63
CA GLN A 305 -15.01 -14.40 14.28
C GLN A 305 -14.94 -13.20 13.32
N GLN A 306 -13.98 -12.29 13.52
CA GLN A 306 -13.74 -11.16 12.62
C GLN A 306 -13.35 -11.63 11.22
N ILE A 307 -12.41 -12.58 11.12
CA ILE A 307 -11.99 -13.18 9.85
C ILE A 307 -13.16 -13.89 9.16
N ALA A 308 -13.95 -14.69 9.90
CA ALA A 308 -15.11 -15.38 9.34
C ALA A 308 -16.18 -14.40 8.80
N THR A 309 -16.39 -13.30 9.51
CA THR A 309 -17.30 -12.22 9.08
C THR A 309 -16.80 -11.58 7.79
N ALA A 310 -15.52 -11.26 7.73
CA ALA A 310 -14.89 -10.67 6.55
C ALA A 310 -14.96 -11.58 5.31
N LEU A 311 -14.65 -12.87 5.47
CA LEU A 311 -14.75 -13.86 4.40
C LEU A 311 -16.19 -13.99 3.89
N SER A 312 -17.17 -13.91 4.80
CA SER A 312 -18.59 -13.94 4.44
C SER A 312 -19.00 -12.70 3.65
N SER A 313 -18.53 -11.50 4.03
CA SER A 313 -18.76 -10.27 3.28
C SER A 313 -18.14 -10.33 1.89
N LEU A 314 -16.89 -10.79 1.79
CA LEU A 314 -16.20 -10.96 0.51
C LEU A 314 -16.93 -11.94 -0.40
N ARG A 315 -17.39 -13.08 0.12
CA ARG A 315 -18.16 -14.05 -0.66
C ARG A 315 -19.44 -13.43 -1.21
N ARG A 316 -20.18 -12.67 -0.38
CA ARG A 316 -21.38 -11.94 -0.84
C ARG A 316 -21.05 -10.89 -1.89
N ALA A 317 -19.93 -10.17 -1.77
CA ALA A 317 -19.49 -9.20 -2.77
C ALA A 317 -19.15 -9.87 -4.12
N LEU A 318 -18.44 -11.00 -4.08
CA LEU A 318 -18.13 -11.82 -5.26
C LEU A 318 -19.40 -12.41 -5.91
N ASP A 319 -20.41 -12.79 -5.11
CA ASP A 319 -21.67 -13.33 -5.61
C ASP A 319 -22.58 -12.23 -6.21
N ARG A 320 -22.50 -11.00 -5.68
CA ARG A 320 -23.23 -9.82 -6.20
C ARG A 320 -22.55 -9.17 -7.41
N GLY A 321 -21.23 -9.27 -7.51
CA GLY A 321 -20.43 -8.67 -8.58
C GLY A 321 -20.13 -9.65 -9.71
N ARG A 322 -20.52 -9.30 -10.95
CA ARG A 322 -20.11 -9.94 -12.21
C ARG A 322 -18.58 -9.88 -12.43
N ILE A 323 -17.77 -10.52 -11.59
CA ILE A 323 -16.32 -10.71 -11.81
C ILE A 323 -16.09 -11.98 -12.67
N ARG A 324 -16.92 -12.14 -13.70
CA ARG A 324 -16.67 -13.07 -14.80
C ARG A 324 -16.16 -12.34 -16.05
N ASP A 325 -16.44 -11.04 -16.20
CA ASP A 325 -16.24 -10.34 -17.47
C ASP A 325 -15.31 -9.10 -17.39
N SER A 326 -14.46 -8.97 -16.36
CA SER A 326 -13.42 -7.92 -16.38
C SER A 326 -12.18 -8.44 -17.15
N PRO A 327 -11.71 -7.72 -18.20
CA PRO A 327 -10.50 -8.10 -18.96
C PRO A 327 -9.22 -8.14 -18.10
N GLN A 328 -9.26 -7.59 -16.89
CA GLN A 328 -8.13 -7.41 -15.99
C GLN A 328 -7.93 -8.58 -15.00
N PHE A 329 -8.90 -9.51 -14.88
CA PHE A 329 -8.80 -10.67 -13.99
C PHE A 329 -8.44 -11.94 -14.78
N SER A 330 -7.16 -12.11 -15.09
CA SER A 330 -6.69 -13.24 -15.91
C SER A 330 -6.95 -14.61 -15.25
N PRO A 331 -7.26 -15.67 -16.04
CA PRO A 331 -7.44 -17.04 -15.54
C PRO A 331 -6.22 -17.61 -14.80
N SER A 332 -5.03 -17.06 -15.04
CA SER A 332 -3.78 -17.44 -14.37
C SER A 332 -3.77 -17.04 -12.89
N ARG A 333 -4.30 -15.86 -12.52
CA ARG A 333 -4.41 -15.43 -11.10
C ARG A 333 -5.37 -16.31 -10.29
N LYS A 334 -6.44 -16.83 -10.90
CA LYS A 334 -7.37 -17.79 -10.24
C LYS A 334 -6.71 -19.14 -9.93
N ARG A 335 -5.84 -19.66 -10.82
CA ARG A 335 -5.07 -20.89 -10.56
C ARG A 335 -4.02 -20.66 -9.48
N HIS A 336 -3.36 -19.49 -9.51
CA HIS A 336 -2.37 -19.11 -8.52
C HIS A 336 -2.99 -18.99 -7.11
N TRP A 337 -4.15 -18.34 -6.98
CA TRP A 337 -4.88 -18.24 -5.71
C TRP A 337 -5.32 -19.61 -5.16
N LYS A 338 -5.84 -20.50 -6.00
CA LYS A 338 -6.19 -21.88 -5.57
C LYS A 338 -4.96 -22.68 -5.13
N ARG A 339 -3.83 -22.54 -5.84
CA ARG A 339 -2.58 -23.22 -5.53
C ARG A 339 -1.95 -22.67 -4.24
N TRP A 340 -2.00 -21.35 -4.04
CA TRP A 340 -1.58 -20.64 -2.83
C TRP A 340 -2.43 -21.05 -1.62
N ARG A 341 -3.76 -21.00 -1.72
CA ARG A 341 -4.70 -21.46 -0.67
C ARG A 341 -4.41 -22.88 -0.22
N ASN A 342 -4.19 -23.80 -1.16
CA ASN A 342 -3.91 -25.20 -0.85
C ASN A 342 -2.51 -25.42 -0.24
N ARG A 343 -1.55 -24.52 -0.48
CA ARG A 343 -0.20 -24.58 0.09
C ARG A 343 -0.20 -24.01 1.52
N CYS A 344 -0.81 -22.84 1.73
CA CYS A 344 -1.04 -22.26 3.06
C CYS A 344 -1.83 -23.21 3.97
N TRP A 345 -2.86 -23.88 3.45
CA TRP A 345 -3.67 -24.82 4.24
C TRP A 345 -2.90 -26.06 4.69
N LYS A 346 -1.86 -26.47 3.94
CA LYS A 346 -1.01 -27.62 4.29
C LYS A 346 0.08 -27.25 5.30
N SER A 347 0.46 -25.98 5.41
CA SER A 347 1.50 -25.49 6.31
C SER A 347 0.96 -24.94 7.63
N LEU A 348 -0.37 -24.88 7.82
CA LEU A 348 -0.98 -24.46 9.09
C LEU A 348 -0.76 -25.50 10.20
N PRO A 349 -0.45 -25.07 11.44
CA PRO A 349 -0.39 -25.96 12.59
C PRO A 349 -1.72 -26.69 12.83
N LYS A 350 -1.66 -27.98 13.21
CA LYS A 350 -2.84 -28.85 13.47
C LYS A 350 -3.85 -28.26 14.47
N ALA A 351 -3.44 -27.31 15.31
CA ALA A 351 -4.30 -26.62 16.27
C ALA A 351 -5.40 -25.75 15.62
N CYS A 352 -5.16 -25.19 14.43
CA CYS A 352 -6.18 -24.43 13.69
C CYS A 352 -7.20 -25.32 12.94
N ASP A 353 -6.83 -26.58 12.67
CA ASP A 353 -7.63 -27.54 11.91
C ASP A 353 -8.92 -27.95 12.65
N ALA A 354 -8.94 -27.81 13.98
CA ALA A 354 -10.10 -28.14 14.81
C ALA A 354 -11.13 -26.99 14.93
N THR A 355 -10.70 -25.73 14.85
CA THR A 355 -11.56 -24.55 15.07
C THR A 355 -12.12 -23.94 13.79
N LEU A 356 -11.51 -24.22 12.64
CA LEU A 356 -11.88 -23.62 11.34
C LEU A 356 -12.47 -24.63 10.33
N ARG A 357 -12.76 -25.88 10.74
CA ARG A 357 -13.54 -26.79 9.88
C ARG A 357 -14.90 -26.15 9.62
N PRO A 358 -15.24 -25.82 8.36
CA PRO A 358 -16.61 -25.47 8.04
C PRO A 358 -17.44 -26.72 8.31
N GLU A 359 -18.49 -26.57 9.13
CA GLU A 359 -19.53 -27.58 9.25
C GLU A 359 -19.91 -28.04 7.84
N SER A 360 -19.92 -29.36 7.68
CA SER A 360 -20.28 -30.08 6.47
C SER A 360 -21.64 -29.63 5.95
N SER A 361 -21.64 -28.61 5.09
CA SER A 361 -22.80 -28.26 4.26
C SER A 361 -22.63 -28.95 2.91
N LYS A 362 -23.34 -30.07 2.81
CA LYS A 362 -23.69 -30.76 1.57
C LYS A 362 -24.18 -29.76 0.52
N GLY A 363 -23.73 -29.93 -0.73
CA GLY A 363 -24.44 -29.48 -1.92
C GLY A 363 -23.74 -28.39 -2.74
N PHE A 364 -23.03 -28.78 -3.80
CA PHE A 364 -23.34 -28.39 -5.19
C PHE A 364 -22.70 -29.44 -6.13
N PRO A 365 -23.35 -29.81 -7.24
CA PRO A 365 -23.05 -31.02 -7.99
C PRO A 365 -21.98 -30.74 -9.06
N PHE A 366 -20.91 -31.52 -9.04
CA PHE A 366 -20.25 -31.93 -10.27
C PHE A 366 -20.15 -33.44 -10.19
N SER A 367 -21.10 -34.10 -10.86
CA SER A 367 -21.10 -35.54 -11.05
C SER A 367 -19.83 -35.95 -11.77
N VAL A 368 -19.14 -36.90 -11.16
CA VAL A 368 -18.11 -37.73 -11.76
C VAL A 368 -18.77 -38.56 -12.85
N SER A 369 -18.29 -38.46 -14.10
CA SER A 369 -18.37 -39.57 -15.05
C SER A 369 -16.96 -40.11 -15.22
N CYS A 370 -16.67 -41.14 -14.43
CA CYS A 370 -15.55 -42.03 -14.63
C CYS A 370 -15.94 -42.99 -15.76
N THR A 371 -15.15 -43.02 -16.83
CA THR A 371 -15.11 -44.16 -17.75
C THR A 371 -13.66 -44.32 -18.21
N SER A 372 -12.96 -45.23 -17.52
CA SER A 372 -12.07 -46.26 -18.06
C SER A 372 -11.32 -46.01 -19.37
N CYS A 373 -9.98 -46.09 -19.31
CA CYS A 373 -9.15 -47.01 -20.13
C CYS A 373 -7.68 -46.86 -19.66
N THR A 374 -7.16 -47.70 -18.75
CA THR A 374 -6.39 -48.95 -18.98
C THR A 374 -5.20 -48.88 -19.96
N PHE A 375 -4.07 -49.39 -19.43
CA PHE A 375 -2.88 -49.99 -20.06
C PHE A 375 -1.70 -49.10 -20.49
N GLY A 376 -0.52 -49.48 -19.99
CA GLY A 376 0.81 -49.09 -20.47
C GLY A 376 1.77 -48.80 -19.35
#